data_AF-A0A1Y3PIR5-F1
#
_entry.id   AF-A0A1Y3PIR5-F1
#
_cell.length_a   1.000
_cell.length_b   1.000
_cell.length_c   1.000
_cell.angle_alpha   90.00
_cell.angle_beta   90.00
_cell.angle_gamma   90.00
#
_symmetry.space_group_name_H-M   'P 1'
#
loop_
_entity.id
_entity.type
_entity.pdbx_description
1 polymer ?
#
loop_
_entity_poly.entity_id
_entity_poly.type
_entity_poly.pdbx_seq_one_letter_code
_entity_poly.pdbx_strand_id
1 'polypeptide(L)'
;MDSLAAFLPLILMLVVFYFLLIRPQQKRQKERMAMLDALKKGDKVITIGGLHGTIVDLNDDQVVLRVNENTKLTFERHAVNTVVQKQGE
;
A
#
# COMPACT_ATOMS: atom_id res chain seq x y z
N MET A 1 -25.91 -34.59 -22.21
CA MET A 1 -25.14 -34.29 -20.97
C MET A 1 -23.68 -33.92 -21.27
N ASP A 2 -23.25 -33.91 -22.53
CA ASP A 2 -21.85 -33.64 -22.92
C ASP A 2 -21.47 -32.16 -23.07
N SER A 3 -22.45 -31.25 -23.14
CA SER A 3 -22.21 -29.82 -23.32
C SER A 3 -21.57 -29.15 -22.10
N LEU A 4 -21.89 -29.59 -20.88
CA LEU A 4 -21.28 -29.10 -19.63
C LEU A 4 -19.80 -29.52 -19.51
N ALA A 5 -19.45 -30.71 -20.00
CA ALA A 5 -18.07 -31.20 -19.99
C ALA A 5 -17.16 -30.37 -20.90
N ALA A 6 -17.68 -29.82 -22.00
CA ALA A 6 -16.93 -28.96 -22.91
C ALA A 6 -16.56 -27.59 -22.31
N PHE A 7 -17.35 -27.07 -21.36
CA PHE A 7 -17.04 -25.83 -20.64
C PHE A 7 -16.15 -26.03 -19.42
N LEU A 8 -15.94 -27.29 -19.00
CA LEU A 8 -15.13 -27.62 -17.82
C LEU A 8 -13.69 -27.06 -17.90
N PRO A 9 -12.96 -27.15 -19.03
CA PRO A 9 -11.61 -26.58 -19.14
C PRO A 9 -11.62 -25.04 -19.05
N LEU A 10 -12.64 -24.40 -19.63
CA LEU A 10 -12.78 -22.93 -19.62
C LEU A 10 -13.07 -22.41 -18.21
N ILE A 11 -14.00 -23.06 -17.48
CA ILE A 11 -14.34 -22.71 -16.10
C ILE A 11 -13.13 -22.94 -15.18
N LEU A 12 -12.43 -24.08 -15.33
CA LEU A 12 -11.26 -24.40 -14.53
C LEU A 12 -10.13 -23.37 -14.75
N MET A 13 -9.89 -22.98 -16.01
CA MET A 13 -8.94 -21.92 -16.36
C MET A 13 -9.31 -20.58 -15.70
N LEU A 14 -10.58 -20.16 -15.79
CA LEU A 14 -11.06 -18.92 -15.15
C LEU A 14 -10.88 -18.95 -13.63
N VAL A 15 -11.19 -20.07 -12.98
CA VAL A 15 -10.99 -20.25 -11.54
C VAL A 15 -9.52 -20.14 -11.17
N VAL A 16 -8.62 -20.76 -11.93
CA VAL A 16 -7.17 -20.70 -11.69
C VAL A 16 -6.64 -19.27 -11.87
N PHE A 17 -6.96 -18.59 -12.98
CA PHE A 17 -6.52 -17.20 -13.19
C PHE A 17 -7.11 -16.23 -12.16
N TYR A 18 -8.38 -16.41 -11.79
CA TYR A 18 -9.02 -15.65 -10.71
C TYR A 18 -8.21 -15.80 -9.41
N PHE A 19 -7.91 -17.03 -9.01
CA PHE A 19 -7.16 -17.29 -7.78
C PHE A 19 -5.73 -16.76 -7.84
N LEU A 20 -5.07 -16.87 -9.00
CA LEU A 20 -3.70 -16.43 -9.19
C LEU A 20 -3.54 -14.90 -9.23
N LEU A 21 -4.51 -14.14 -9.75
CA LEU A 21 -4.37 -12.69 -9.88
C LEU A 21 -5.04 -11.92 -8.73
N ILE A 22 -6.26 -12.30 -8.34
CA ILE A 22 -7.04 -11.52 -7.37
C ILE A 22 -6.55 -11.74 -5.94
N ARG A 23 -6.16 -12.97 -5.59
CA ARG A 23 -5.62 -13.27 -4.26
C ARG A 23 -4.34 -12.47 -3.93
N PRO A 24 -3.30 -12.43 -4.80
CA PRO A 24 -2.13 -11.60 -4.49
C PRO A 24 -2.43 -10.10 -4.54
N GLN A 25 -3.36 -9.65 -5.39
CA GLN A 25 -3.77 -8.24 -5.41
C GLN A 25 -4.42 -7.82 -4.09
N GLN A 26 -5.34 -8.63 -3.55
CA GLN A 26 -5.95 -8.40 -2.24
C GLN A 26 -4.91 -8.41 -1.12
N LYS A 27 -3.94 -9.34 -1.17
CA LYS A 27 -2.85 -9.41 -0.18
C LYS A 27 -2.03 -8.10 -0.18
N ARG A 28 -1.60 -7.63 -1.35
CA ARG A 28 -0.84 -6.38 -1.50
C ARG A 28 -1.61 -5.16 -1.03
N GLN A 29 -2.92 -5.09 -1.32
CA GLN A 29 -3.77 -3.99 -0.84
C GLN A 29 -3.87 -3.98 0.68
N LYS A 30 -4.11 -5.15 1.30
CA LYS A 30 -4.16 -5.27 2.77
C LYS A 30 -2.85 -4.89 3.43
N GLU A 31 -1.72 -5.35 2.88
CA GLU A 31 -0.38 -4.99 3.37
C GLU A 31 -0.13 -3.49 3.26
N ARG A 32 -0.55 -2.85 2.15
CA ARG A 32 -0.43 -1.41 1.97
C ARG A 32 -1.26 -0.64 2.99
N MET A 33 -2.52 -1.02 3.21
CA MET A 33 -3.37 -0.37 4.21
C MET A 33 -2.79 -0.54 5.61
N ALA A 34 -2.37 -1.74 5.99
CA ALA A 34 -1.74 -2.00 7.27
C ALA A 34 -0.45 -1.17 7.49
N MET A 35 0.34 -0.95 6.44
CA MET A 35 1.52 -0.07 6.50
C MET A 35 1.12 1.39 6.73
N LEU A 36 0.12 1.88 5.99
CA LEU A 36 -0.38 3.24 6.13
C LEU A 36 -0.98 3.47 7.52
N ASP A 37 -1.71 2.51 8.07
CA ASP A 37 -2.31 2.58 9.41
C ASP A 37 -1.22 2.58 10.51
N ALA A 38 -0.12 1.88 10.28
CA ALA A 38 1.00 1.80 11.22
C ALA A 38 1.92 3.03 11.22
N LEU A 39 1.67 4.03 10.37
CA LEU A 39 2.44 5.29 10.34
C LEU A 39 2.25 6.07 11.64
N LYS A 40 3.34 6.65 12.14
CA LYS A 40 3.34 7.52 13.32
C LYS A 40 4.27 8.71 13.15
N LYS A 41 4.08 9.71 14.01
CA LYS A 41 5.02 10.84 14.12
C LYS A 41 6.43 10.30 14.39
N GLY A 42 7.44 10.95 13.85
CA GLY A 42 8.84 10.54 13.97
C GLY A 42 9.30 9.47 12.98
N ASP A 43 8.40 8.79 12.25
CA ASP A 43 8.81 7.84 11.22
C ASP A 43 9.51 8.55 10.05
N LYS A 44 10.59 7.95 9.55
CA LYS A 44 11.22 8.36 8.29
C LYS A 44 10.62 7.59 7.15
N VAL A 45 10.14 8.30 6.13
CA VAL A 45 9.39 7.71 5.03
C VAL A 45 9.90 8.19 3.67
N ILE A 46 9.58 7.41 2.64
CA ILE A 46 9.76 7.75 1.24
C ILE A 46 8.37 7.80 0.60
N THR A 47 8.06 8.92 -0.05
CA THR A 47 6.82 9.08 -0.83
C THR A 47 6.91 8.37 -2.18
N ILE A 48 5.79 8.24 -2.89
CA ILE A 48 5.75 7.62 -4.24
C ILE A 48 6.67 8.36 -5.23
N GLY A 49 6.82 9.68 -5.09
CA GLY A 49 7.72 10.49 -5.91
C GLY A 49 9.21 10.37 -5.54
N GLY A 50 9.56 9.51 -4.57
CA GLY A 50 10.93 9.35 -4.10
C GLY A 50 11.41 10.42 -3.12
N LEU A 51 10.52 11.30 -2.63
CA LEU A 51 10.88 12.31 -1.64
C LEU A 51 11.02 11.66 -0.26
N HIS A 52 12.15 11.93 0.40
CA HIS A 52 12.47 11.49 1.75
C HIS A 52 12.06 12.56 2.75
N GLY A 53 11.43 12.15 3.86
CA GLY A 53 11.04 13.07 4.92
C GLY A 53 10.75 12.36 6.23
N THR A 54 10.58 13.14 7.28
CA THR A 54 10.17 12.64 8.60
C THR A 54 8.76 13.13 8.91
N ILE A 55 7.89 12.23 9.38
CA ILE A 55 6.52 12.57 9.75
C ILE A 55 6.56 13.47 11.00
N VAL A 56 6.05 14.70 10.88
CA VAL A 56 5.92 15.62 12.02
C VAL A 56 4.49 15.72 12.51
N ASP A 57 3.53 15.49 11.62
CA ASP A 57 2.13 15.39 11.96
C ASP A 57 1.40 14.46 10.98
N LEU A 58 0.29 13.89 11.41
CA LEU A 58 -0.55 13.04 10.57
C LEU A 58 -1.98 13.00 11.12
N ASN A 59 -2.92 12.85 10.20
CA ASN A 59 -4.31 12.52 10.47
C ASN A 59 -4.72 11.35 9.54
N ASP A 60 -6.02 11.06 9.44
CA ASP A 60 -6.52 9.91 8.68
C ASP A 60 -6.25 10.03 7.18
N ASP A 61 -6.34 11.25 6.64
CA ASP A 61 -6.24 11.50 5.19
C ASP A 61 -4.87 12.04 4.76
N GLN A 62 -4.19 12.77 5.64
CA GLN A 62 -3.00 13.57 5.32
C GLN A 62 -1.84 13.30 6.27
N VAL A 63 -0.64 13.51 5.74
CA VAL A 63 0.63 13.43 6.47
C VAL A 63 1.45 14.69 6.20
N VAL A 64 2.01 15.27 7.26
CA VAL A 64 2.91 16.41 7.18
C VAL A 64 4.34 15.91 7.33
N LEU A 65 5.12 16.05 6.26
CA LEU A 65 6.51 15.65 6.19
C LEU A 65 7.43 16.85 6.36
N ARG A 66 8.43 16.70 7.22
CA ARG A 66 9.58 17.60 7.29
C ARG A 66 10.69 17.07 6.39
N VAL A 67 11.14 17.90 5.45
CA VAL A 67 12.18 17.55 4.47
C VAL A 67 13.51 18.26 4.73
N ASN A 68 13.48 19.39 5.41
CA ASN A 68 14.65 20.10 5.96
C ASN A 68 14.23 20.78 7.28
N GLU A 69 15.04 21.67 7.86
CA GLU A 69 14.74 22.27 9.16
C GLU A 69 13.44 23.11 9.20
N ASN A 70 13.11 23.83 8.11
CA ASN A 70 12.02 24.81 8.09
C ASN A 70 10.88 24.48 7.11
N THR A 71 11.06 23.51 6.23
CA THR A 71 10.12 23.16 5.16
C THR A 71 9.29 21.95 5.60
N LYS A 72 7.99 22.19 5.72
CA LYS A 72 6.97 21.18 5.91
C LYS A 72 6.13 21.10 4.65
N LEU A 73 5.87 19.88 4.20
CA LEU A 73 5.04 19.61 3.03
C LEU A 73 3.93 18.65 3.45
N THR A 74 2.71 18.96 3.04
CA THR A 74 1.56 18.10 3.28
C THR A 74 1.35 17.20 2.07
N PHE A 75 1.21 15.92 2.34
CA PHE A 75 0.88 14.90 1.35
C PHE A 75 -0.36 14.15 1.82
N GLU A 76 -1.06 13.53 0.86
CA GLU A 76 -2.04 12.50 1.19
C GLU A 76 -1.34 11.32 1.87
N ARG A 77 -2.00 10.69 2.85
CA ARG A 77 -1.46 9.53 3.58
C ARG A 77 -1.11 8.40 2.63
N HIS A 78 -1.94 8.17 1.62
CA HIS A 78 -1.70 7.16 0.59
C HIS A 78 -0.49 7.46 -0.32
N ALA A 79 0.06 8.69 -0.29
CA ALA A 79 1.27 9.04 -1.04
C ALA A 79 2.57 8.52 -0.39
N VAL A 80 2.50 7.93 0.81
CA VAL A 80 3.64 7.26 1.45
C VAL A 80 3.85 5.88 0.84
N ASN A 81 5.04 5.63 0.30
CA ASN A 81 5.40 4.39 -0.39
C ASN A 81 6.07 3.37 0.55
N THR A 82 7.03 3.83 1.35
CA THR A 82 7.82 2.97 2.23
C THR A 82 8.20 3.69 3.53
N VAL A 83 8.25 2.96 4.63
CA VAL A 83 8.84 3.42 5.91
C VAL A 83 10.28 2.93 5.97
N VAL A 84 11.23 3.85 6.11
CA VAL A 84 12.68 3.59 6.14
C VAL A 84 13.16 3.33 7.57
N GLN A 85 12.61 4.06 8.52
CA GLN A 85 12.93 3.92 9.94
C GLN A 85 11.67 4.21 10.76
N LYS A 86 11.26 3.25 11.59
CA LYS A 86 10.18 3.43 12.55
C LYS A 86 10.70 4.10 13.80
N GLN A 87 9.94 5.03 14.36
CA GLN A 87 10.30 5.63 15.64
C GLN A 87 10.21 4.55 16.74
N GLY A 88 11.32 4.22 17.41
CA GLY A 88 11.34 3.25 18.52
C GLY A 88 11.78 1.83 18.18
N GLU A 89 12.26 1.61 16.94
CA GLU A 89 13.28 0.59 16.61
C GLU A 89 14.66 1.28 16.57
#